data_AF-A0A1I0Q3A7-F1
#
_entry.id   AF-A0A1I0Q3A7-F1
#
_cell.length_a   1.000
_cell.length_b   1.000
_cell.length_c   1.000
_cell.angle_alpha   90.00
_cell.angle_beta   90.00
_cell.angle_gamma   90.00
#
_symmetry.space_group_name_H-M   'P 1'
#
loop_
_entity.id
_entity.type
_entity.pdbx_description
1 polymer ?
#
loop_
_entity_poly.entity_id
_entity_poly.type
_entity_poly.pdbx_seq_one_letter_code
_entity_poly.pdbx_strand_id
1 'polypeptide(L)'
;MKVDWKGLTQGIYNAVLGKQWIKDLAAYRMNTYCSPCEFNSKNAIALSGYTTIRPDHHCTRCGCNLEWKTHQLSSSCPVSKWQAEVSQEQANEITKQLSNGAKEE
;
A
#
# COMPACT_ATOMS: atom_id res chain seq x y z
N MET A 1 4.16 15.36 11.19
CA MET A 1 3.46 14.33 10.39
C MET A 1 3.17 13.14 11.31
N LYS A 2 1.90 12.77 11.53
CA LYS A 2 1.56 11.57 12.31
C LYS A 2 1.60 10.37 11.38
N VAL A 3 2.30 9.32 11.79
CA VAL A 3 2.43 8.12 10.96
C VAL A 3 1.30 7.14 11.32
N ASP A 4 0.56 6.64 10.32
CA ASP A 4 -0.49 5.63 10.52
C ASP A 4 0.12 4.23 10.61
N TRP A 5 0.51 3.84 11.82
CA TRP A 5 1.03 2.49 12.09
C TRP A 5 0.01 1.37 11.88
N LYS A 6 -1.29 1.63 12.06
CA LYS A 6 -2.30 0.58 11.86
C LYS A 6 -2.48 0.27 10.37
N GLY A 7 -2.51 1.30 9.53
CA GLY A 7 -2.54 1.14 8.08
C GLY A 7 -1.30 0.43 7.55
N LEU A 8 -0.11 0.81 8.05
CA LEU A 8 1.14 0.19 7.62
C LEU A 8 1.20 -1.30 7.96
N THR A 9 0.84 -1.68 9.19
CA THR A 9 0.85 -3.09 9.61
C THR A 9 -0.18 -3.91 8.86
N GLN A 10 -1.34 -3.35 8.55
CA GLN A 10 -2.33 -4.01 7.70
C GLN A 10 -1.77 -4.27 6.29
N GLY A 11 -1.13 -3.27 5.67
CA GLY A 11 -0.51 -3.42 4.36
C GLY A 11 0.57 -4.51 4.33
N ILE A 12 1.43 -4.54 5.35
CA ILE A 12 2.46 -5.58 5.50
C ILE A 12 1.82 -6.96 5.69
N TYR A 13 0.85 -7.08 6.61
CA TYR A 13 0.15 -8.33 6.86
C TYR A 13 -0.51 -8.86 5.59
N ASN A 14 -1.20 -8.01 4.85
CA ASN A 14 -1.89 -8.39 3.63
C ASN A 14 -0.92 -8.84 2.52
N ALA A 15 0.24 -8.21 2.41
CA ALA A 15 1.26 -8.61 1.44
C ALA A 15 1.81 -10.02 1.74
N VAL A 16 2.03 -10.34 3.01
CA VAL A 16 2.63 -11.63 3.42
C VAL A 16 1.55 -12.73 3.55
N LEU A 17 0.56 -12.51 4.41
CA LEU A 17 -0.43 -13.49 4.88
C LEU A 17 -1.87 -13.19 4.43
N GLY A 18 -2.08 -12.12 3.65
CA GLY A 18 -3.42 -11.73 3.21
C GLY A 18 -4.11 -12.75 2.31
N LYS A 19 -5.43 -12.65 2.25
CA LYS A 19 -6.28 -13.45 1.35
C LYS A 19 -5.89 -13.20 -0.11
N GLN A 20 -6.06 -14.23 -0.96
CA GLN A 20 -5.64 -14.16 -2.37
C GLN A 20 -6.26 -12.97 -3.12
N TRP A 21 -7.56 -12.69 -2.94
CA TRP A 21 -8.22 -11.56 -3.60
C TRP A 21 -7.60 -10.19 -3.23
N ILE A 22 -7.01 -10.06 -2.03
CA ILE A 22 -6.30 -8.83 -1.63
C ILE A 22 -5.00 -8.70 -2.42
N LYS A 23 -4.30 -9.81 -2.62
CA LYS A 23 -3.08 -9.86 -3.44
C LYS A 23 -3.41 -9.59 -4.91
N ASP A 24 -4.52 -10.10 -5.41
CA ASP A 24 -4.99 -9.85 -6.78
C ASP A 24 -5.36 -8.36 -6.97
N LEU A 25 -6.05 -7.77 -5.99
CA LEU A 25 -6.33 -6.33 -5.98
C LEU A 25 -5.05 -5.49 -5.93
N ALA A 26 -4.08 -5.87 -5.09
CA ALA A 26 -2.80 -5.18 -5.01
C ALA A 26 -2.02 -5.29 -6.32
N ALA A 27 -2.01 -6.47 -6.95
CA ALA A 27 -1.41 -6.71 -8.26
C ALA A 27 -2.10 -5.86 -9.34
N TYR A 28 -3.43 -5.78 -9.33
CA TYR A 28 -4.18 -4.90 -10.22
C TYR A 28 -3.79 -3.43 -10.02
N ARG A 29 -3.77 -2.95 -8.77
CA ARG A 29 -3.35 -1.57 -8.46
C ARG A 29 -1.93 -1.29 -8.92
N MET A 30 -1.01 -2.22 -8.65
CA MET A 30 0.38 -2.13 -9.03
C MET A 30 0.53 -2.09 -10.55
N ASN A 31 0.07 -3.12 -11.25
CA ASN A 31 0.32 -3.30 -12.67
C ASN A 31 -0.41 -2.27 -13.53
N THR A 32 -1.66 -1.95 -13.21
CA THR A 32 -2.48 -1.03 -13.99
C THR A 32 -2.10 0.43 -13.73
N TYR A 33 -1.81 0.80 -12.48
CA TYR A 33 -1.66 2.22 -12.11
C TYR A 33 -0.28 2.62 -11.64
N CYS A 34 0.40 1.82 -10.81
CA CYS A 34 1.65 2.24 -10.16
C CYS A 34 2.89 1.93 -11.00
N SER A 35 2.97 0.77 -11.65
CA SER A 35 4.07 0.37 -12.53
C SER A 35 4.29 1.35 -13.69
N PRO A 36 3.26 1.82 -14.43
CA PRO A 36 3.44 2.82 -15.48
C PRO A 36 3.45 4.27 -14.96
N CYS A 37 3.31 4.50 -13.65
CA CYS A 37 3.16 5.84 -13.11
C CYS A 37 4.47 6.64 -13.19
N GLU A 38 4.40 7.89 -13.64
CA GLU A 38 5.52 8.85 -13.59
C GLU A 38 6.05 9.09 -12.16
N PHE A 39 5.16 8.95 -11.16
CA PHE A 39 5.51 9.10 -9.75
C PHE A 39 6.01 7.81 -9.09
N ASN A 40 6.18 6.73 -9.83
CA ASN A 40 6.88 5.57 -9.30
C ASN A 40 8.37 5.91 -9.24
N SER A 41 8.99 5.74 -8.07
CA SER A 41 10.43 5.98 -7.87
C SER A 41 11.32 5.37 -8.96
N LYS A 42 10.97 4.20 -9.51
CA LYS A 42 11.68 3.57 -10.62
C LYS A 42 11.64 4.39 -11.93
N ASN A 43 10.50 5.00 -12.22
CA ASN A 43 10.29 5.78 -13.44
C ASN A 43 10.75 7.22 -13.26
N ALA A 44 10.56 7.79 -12.07
CA ALA A 44 10.89 9.17 -11.74
C ALA A 44 12.41 9.45 -11.84
N ILE A 45 13.27 8.43 -11.69
CA ILE A 45 14.72 8.57 -11.93
C ILE A 45 14.97 9.06 -13.35
N ALA A 46 14.38 8.40 -14.34
CA ALA A 46 14.55 8.76 -15.75
C ALA A 46 13.73 10.00 -16.16
N LEU A 47 12.54 10.19 -15.58
CA LEU A 47 11.61 11.25 -15.99
C LEU A 47 11.88 12.61 -15.35
N SER A 48 12.39 12.63 -14.11
CA SER A 48 12.55 13.87 -13.34
C SER A 48 13.88 13.97 -12.61
N GLY A 49 14.82 13.05 -12.84
CA GLY A 49 16.08 12.99 -12.10
C GLY A 49 15.90 12.66 -10.61
N TYR A 50 14.80 12.01 -10.24
CA TYR A 50 14.53 11.68 -8.84
C TYR A 50 15.59 10.73 -8.28
N THR A 51 16.07 10.98 -7.06
CA THR A 51 17.02 10.12 -6.36
C THR A 51 16.61 9.90 -4.90
N THR A 52 16.99 8.75 -4.35
CA THR A 52 16.63 8.31 -3.00
C THR A 52 17.58 7.19 -2.56
N ILE A 53 17.88 7.12 -1.27
CA ILE A 53 18.71 6.05 -0.69
C ILE A 53 17.90 4.80 -0.32
N ARG A 54 16.58 4.86 -0.50
CA ARG A 54 15.67 3.79 -0.09
C ARG A 54 15.75 2.60 -1.05
N PRO A 55 15.82 1.37 -0.54
CA PRO A 55 15.85 0.18 -1.38
C PRO A 55 14.47 -0.21 -1.94
N ASP A 56 13.39 0.29 -1.33
CA ASP A 56 12.01 -0.07 -1.72
C ASP A 56 11.46 0.81 -2.84
N HIS A 57 10.56 0.26 -3.66
CA HIS A 57 9.83 1.08 -4.64
C HIS A 57 8.72 1.85 -3.94
N HIS A 58 8.70 3.15 -4.16
CA HIS A 58 7.73 4.03 -3.52
C HIS A 58 7.17 5.05 -4.49
N CYS A 59 6.08 5.68 -4.06
CA CYS A 59 5.49 6.78 -4.79
C CYS A 59 6.21 8.09 -4.40
N THR A 60 6.73 8.85 -5.36
CA THR A 60 7.40 10.13 -5.11
C THR A 60 6.45 11.23 -4.63
N ARG A 61 5.12 11.03 -4.76
CA ARG A 61 4.09 11.98 -4.28
C ARG A 61 3.68 11.79 -2.82
N CYS A 62 3.72 10.57 -2.30
CA CYS A 62 3.31 10.29 -0.90
C CYS A 62 4.37 9.57 -0.07
N GLY A 63 5.49 9.14 -0.66
CA GLY A 63 6.58 8.46 0.01
C GLY A 63 6.27 7.03 0.46
N CYS A 64 5.04 6.54 0.37
CA CYS A 64 4.70 5.19 0.81
C CYS A 64 5.39 4.12 -0.04
N ASN A 65 5.84 3.04 0.62
CA ASN A 65 6.22 1.80 -0.05
C ASN A 65 5.02 1.28 -0.84
N LEU A 66 5.17 1.15 -2.16
CA LEU A 66 4.08 0.79 -3.07
C LEU A 66 3.59 -0.65 -2.83
N GLU A 67 4.47 -1.55 -2.40
CA GLU A 67 4.10 -2.93 -2.06
C GLU A 67 3.05 -2.93 -0.96
N TRP A 68 3.32 -2.26 0.17
CA TRP A 68 2.41 -2.26 1.30
C TRP A 68 1.18 -1.39 1.06
N LYS A 69 1.34 -0.26 0.36
CA LYS A 69 0.24 0.64 0.08
C LYS A 69 -0.80 -0.02 -0.83
N THR A 70 -0.39 -0.74 -1.86
CA THR A 70 -1.34 -1.40 -2.76
C THR A 70 -2.16 -2.49 -2.05
N HIS A 71 -1.59 -3.13 -1.03
CA HIS A 71 -2.24 -4.11 -0.15
C HIS A 71 -3.10 -3.51 0.98
N GLN A 72 -2.99 -2.21 1.28
CA GLN A 72 -3.78 -1.55 2.31
C GLN A 72 -5.17 -1.18 1.77
N LEU A 73 -6.24 -1.72 2.37
CA LEU A 73 -7.61 -1.60 1.87
C LEU A 73 -8.20 -0.19 2.07
N SER A 74 -7.83 0.51 3.15
CA SER A 74 -8.27 1.89 3.39
C SER A 74 -7.46 2.95 2.66
N SER A 75 -6.39 2.56 1.97
CA SER A 75 -5.52 3.52 1.30
C SER A 75 -6.07 3.88 -0.08
N SER A 76 -5.68 5.04 -0.59
CA SER A 76 -6.00 5.49 -1.95
C SER A 76 -4.79 6.15 -2.63
N CYS A 77 -4.88 6.29 -3.95
CA CYS A 77 -3.89 7.01 -4.72
C CYS A 77 -3.98 8.53 -4.43
N PRO A 78 -2.89 9.22 -4.07
CA PRO A 78 -2.93 10.68 -3.81
C PRO A 78 -3.20 11.51 -5.07
N VAL A 79 -3.11 10.88 -6.25
CA VAL A 79 -3.44 11.47 -7.56
C VAL A 79 -4.65 10.76 -8.19
N SER A 80 -5.50 10.14 -7.36
CA SER A 80 -6.82 9.61 -7.73
C SER A 80 -6.87 8.53 -8.83
N LYS A 81 -5.75 7.83 -9.09
CA LYS A 81 -5.73 6.70 -10.05
C LYS A 81 -6.48 5.46 -9.57
N TRP A 82 -6.66 5.29 -8.26
CA TRP A 82 -7.44 4.22 -7.63
C TRP A 82 -7.89 4.66 -6.24
N GLN A 83 -8.99 4.06 -5.75
CA GLN A 83 -9.68 4.44 -4.52
C GLN A 83 -9.56 3.37 -3.43
N ALA A 84 -9.89 3.74 -2.20
CA ALA A 84 -9.97 2.80 -1.09
C ALA A 84 -11.18 1.87 -1.23
N GLU A 85 -11.06 0.62 -0.80
CA GLU A 85 -12.18 -0.33 -0.79
C GLU A 85 -13.04 -0.18 0.47
N VAL A 86 -12.44 0.33 1.55
CA VAL A 86 -13.08 0.43 2.86
C VAL A 86 -12.71 1.75 3.54
N SER A 87 -13.54 2.18 4.49
CA SER A 87 -13.23 3.31 5.35
C SER A 87 -12.09 2.98 6.32
N GLN A 88 -11.50 4.01 6.93
CA GLN A 88 -10.46 3.81 7.93
C GLN A 88 -11.00 3.08 9.17
N GLU A 89 -12.25 3.33 9.55
CA GLU A 89 -12.94 2.66 10.66
C GLU A 89 -13.10 1.16 10.37
N GLN A 90 -13.54 0.82 9.16
CA GLN A 90 -13.66 -0.57 8.71
C GLN A 90 -12.30 -1.28 8.67
N ALA A 91 -11.26 -0.62 8.15
CA ALA A 91 -9.91 -1.18 8.16
C ALA A 91 -9.37 -1.40 9.57
N ASN A 92 -9.63 -0.49 10.51
CA ASN A 92 -9.26 -0.67 11.91
C ASN A 92 -9.93 -1.89 12.53
N GLU A 93 -11.19 -2.16 12.19
CA GLU A 93 -11.90 -3.34 12.68
C GLU A 93 -11.34 -4.64 12.09
N ILE A 94 -11.07 -4.66 10.78
CA ILE A 94 -10.38 -5.78 10.13
C ILE A 94 -9.04 -6.06 10.83
N THR A 95 -8.23 -5.03 11.08
CA THR A 95 -6.93 -5.18 11.75
C THR A 95 -7.04 -5.74 13.17
N LYS A 96 -8.07 -5.39 13.94
CA LYS A 96 -8.30 -5.99 15.26
C LYS A 96 -8.58 -7.48 15.16
N GLN A 97 -9.41 -7.91 14.21
CA GLN A 97 -9.72 -9.32 14.00
C GLN A 97 -8.46 -10.13 13.66
N LEU A 98 -7.56 -9.57 12.85
CA LEU A 98 -6.26 -10.17 12.53
C LEU A 98 -5.37 -10.34 13.78
N SER A 99 -5.38 -9.36 14.69
CA SER A 99 -4.59 -9.43 15.93
C SER A 99 -5.13 -10.42 16.97
N ASN A 100 -6.43 -10.74 16.91
CA ASN A 100 -7.07 -11.66 17.85
C ASN A 100 -6.96 -13.12 17.39
N GLY A 101 -6.94 -13.39 16.08
CA GLY A 101 -6.70 -14.73 15.55
C GLY A 101 -5.29 -15.28 15.81
N ALA A 102 -4.32 -14.43 16.16
CA ALA A 102 -2.96 -14.84 16.53
C ALA A 102 -2.81 -15.29 18.00
N LYS A 103 -3.90 -15.35 18.77
CA LYS A 103 -3.92 -15.74 20.20
C LYS A 103 -4.62 -17.07 20.48
N GLU A 104 -5.11 -17.77 19.45
CA GLU A 104 -5.83 -19.05 19.60
C GLU A 104 -5.00 -20.26 19.13
N GLU A 105 -3.66 -20.16 19.15
CA GLU A 105 -2.74 -21.30 19.04
C GLU A 105 -1.84 -21.43 20.27
#